data_AF-A0A0R3CXU1-F1
#
_entry.id   AF-A0A0R3CXU1-F1
#
_cell.length_a   1.000
_cell.length_b   1.000
_cell.length_c   1.000
_cell.angle_alpha   90.00
_cell.angle_beta   90.00
_cell.angle_gamma   90.00
#
_symmetry.space_group_name_H-M   'P 1'
#
loop_
_entity.id
_entity.type
_entity.pdbx_description
1 polymer ?
#
loop_
_entity_poly.entity_id
_entity_poly.type
_entity_poly.pdbx_seq_one_letter_code
_entity_poly.pdbx_strand_id
1 'polypeptide(L)'
;MIAPEEERMLKTLLVEMFGHISSMRREFAALQGDSKGSFATMTDTLDAIVENTEAAGNAILESMEAIGTSVAKLQGVNDSTAASICDEIANSTNKVFEACAFQDLTGQRITRVIKSLQFMEDHINRLVRMWGKEELARLAAELAVQSAPDFLQGPQRPSAAISQDDIDKLFA
;
A
#
# COMPACT_ATOMS: atom_id res chain seq x y z
N MET A 1 34.99 15.66 -3.85
CA MET A 1 34.48 15.00 -5.07
C MET A 1 34.15 13.58 -4.66
N ILE A 2 32.91 13.12 -4.84
CA ILE A 2 32.50 11.75 -4.48
C ILE A 2 33.24 10.79 -5.42
N ALA A 3 33.63 9.60 -4.95
CA ALA A 3 34.28 8.62 -5.83
C ALA A 3 33.30 8.15 -6.93
N PRO A 4 33.73 7.91 -8.18
CA PRO A 4 32.83 7.51 -9.26
C PRO A 4 31.98 6.25 -8.96
N GLU A 5 32.54 5.33 -8.18
CA GLU A 5 31.85 4.11 -7.72
C GLU A 5 30.73 4.43 -6.72
N GLU A 6 31.00 5.32 -5.76
CA GLU A 6 30.02 5.79 -4.77
C GLU A 6 28.88 6.56 -5.46
N GLU A 7 29.20 7.39 -6.46
CA GLU A 7 28.20 8.11 -7.25
C GLU A 7 27.28 7.13 -8.01
N ARG A 8 27.86 6.10 -8.65
CA ARG A 8 27.08 5.08 -9.35
C ARG A 8 26.16 4.33 -8.40
N MET A 9 26.66 3.92 -7.24
CA MET A 9 25.87 3.25 -6.21
C MET A 9 24.68 4.11 -5.75
N LEU A 10 24.91 5.41 -5.46
CA LEU A 10 23.85 6.33 -5.06
C LEU A 10 22.77 6.50 -6.14
N LYS A 11 23.18 6.59 -7.41
CA LYS A 11 22.24 6.67 -8.54
C LYS A 11 21.42 5.38 -8.69
N THR A 12 22.04 4.21 -8.51
CA THR A 12 21.34 2.92 -8.53
C THR A 12 20.29 2.85 -7.42
N LEU A 13 20.66 3.15 -6.18
CA LEU A 13 19.73 3.19 -5.04
C LEU A 13 18.58 4.16 -5.29
N LEU A 14 18.85 5.33 -5.88
CA LEU A 14 17.82 6.30 -6.21
C LEU A 14 16.82 5.78 -7.24
N VAL A 15 17.30 5.07 -8.28
CA VAL A 15 16.44 4.43 -9.29
C VAL A 15 15.54 3.36 -8.64
N GLU A 16 16.10 2.52 -7.77
CA GLU A 16 15.35 1.49 -7.05
C GLU A 16 14.26 2.13 -6.18
N MET A 17 14.62 3.12 -5.36
CA MET A 17 13.67 3.84 -4.48
C MET A 17 12.56 4.51 -5.29
N PHE A 18 12.90 5.16 -6.41
CA PHE A 18 11.90 5.78 -7.29
C PHE A 18 10.95 4.74 -7.90
N GLY A 19 11.47 3.57 -8.28
CA GLY A 19 10.69 2.43 -8.75
C GLY A 19 9.69 1.94 -7.70
N HIS A 20 10.14 1.76 -6.45
CA HIS A 20 9.29 1.35 -5.34
C HIS A 20 8.17 2.37 -5.04
N ILE A 21 8.48 3.66 -5.00
CA ILE A 21 7.46 4.72 -4.81
C ILE A 21 6.43 4.69 -5.94
N SER A 22 6.89 4.51 -7.17
CA SER A 22 6.01 4.43 -8.34
C SER A 22 5.10 3.19 -8.31
N SER A 23 5.56 2.06 -7.76
CA SER A 23 4.71 0.88 -7.54
C SER A 23 3.67 1.14 -6.46
N MET A 24 4.10 1.68 -5.32
CA MET A 24 3.23 1.96 -4.19
C MET A 24 2.12 2.95 -4.58
N ARG A 25 2.41 3.96 -5.40
CA ARG A 25 1.40 4.85 -6.01
C ARG A 25 0.31 4.09 -6.76
N ARG A 26 0.68 3.13 -7.61
CA ARG A 26 -0.27 2.33 -8.40
C ARG A 26 -1.12 1.43 -7.51
N GLU A 27 -0.51 0.83 -6.49
CA GLU A 27 -1.20 -0.03 -5.53
C GLU A 27 -2.25 0.77 -4.73
N PHE A 28 -1.89 1.96 -4.23
CA PHE A 28 -2.86 2.80 -3.54
C PHE A 28 -3.98 3.28 -4.45
N ALA A 29 -3.67 3.67 -5.69
CA ALA A 29 -4.71 4.07 -6.65
C ALA A 29 -5.71 2.94 -6.92
N ALA A 30 -5.23 1.69 -6.98
CA ALA A 30 -6.10 0.52 -7.14
C ALA A 30 -7.04 0.30 -5.94
N LEU A 31 -6.58 0.60 -4.71
CA LEU A 31 -7.39 0.46 -3.49
C LEU A 31 -8.55 1.47 -3.40
N GLN A 32 -8.46 2.61 -4.06
CA GLN A 32 -9.55 3.58 -4.10
C GLN A 32 -10.75 3.13 -4.94
N GLY A 33 -10.60 2.08 -5.77
CA GLY A 33 -11.68 1.58 -6.62
C GLY A 33 -12.04 2.51 -7.79
N ASP A 34 -11.37 3.66 -7.95
CA ASP A 34 -11.60 4.54 -9.09
C ASP A 34 -10.73 4.13 -10.28
N SER A 35 -11.38 3.55 -11.29
CA SER A 35 -10.80 3.22 -12.59
C SER A 35 -10.78 4.40 -13.57
N LYS A 36 -11.28 5.58 -13.16
CA LYS A 36 -11.32 6.78 -13.99
C LYS A 36 -10.09 7.66 -13.80
N GLY A 37 -8.93 7.11 -14.16
CA GLY A 37 -7.92 7.78 -14.99
C GLY A 37 -7.27 9.11 -14.53
N SER A 38 -7.58 9.66 -13.36
CA SER A 38 -6.77 10.74 -12.81
C SER A 38 -5.58 10.13 -12.08
N PHE A 39 -4.37 10.44 -12.54
CA PHE A 39 -3.15 10.14 -11.80
C PHE A 39 -3.10 11.09 -10.59
N ALA A 40 -3.96 10.83 -9.60
CA ALA A 40 -3.95 11.52 -8.32
C ALA A 40 -2.59 11.25 -7.65
N THR A 41 -2.08 12.23 -6.91
CA THR A 41 -0.83 12.01 -6.20
C THR A 41 -1.04 10.96 -5.12
N MET A 42 0.03 10.27 -4.72
CA MET A 42 -0.01 9.30 -3.63
C MET A 42 -0.69 9.84 -2.38
N THR A 43 -0.46 11.13 -2.10
CA THR A 43 -1.06 11.93 -1.04
C THR A 43 -2.57 11.96 -1.15
N ASP A 44 -3.10 12.44 -2.28
CA ASP A 44 -4.54 12.56 -2.51
C ASP A 44 -5.21 11.20 -2.34
N THR A 45 -4.52 10.15 -2.78
CA THR A 45 -5.01 8.78 -2.68
C THR A 45 -5.12 8.32 -1.22
N LEU A 46 -4.09 8.58 -0.43
CA LEU A 46 -4.01 8.17 0.97
C LEU A 46 -4.93 9.00 1.88
N ASP A 47 -5.06 10.31 1.63
CA ASP A 47 -5.97 11.18 2.38
C ASP A 47 -7.42 10.75 2.20
N ALA A 48 -7.85 10.46 0.97
CA ALA A 48 -9.20 9.94 0.72
C ALA A 48 -9.45 8.55 1.33
N ILE A 49 -8.42 7.72 1.54
CA ILE A 49 -8.57 6.46 2.30
C ILE A 49 -8.87 6.75 3.78
N VAL A 50 -8.16 7.72 4.37
CA VAL A 50 -8.40 8.14 5.76
C VAL A 50 -9.81 8.71 5.90
N GLU A 51 -10.19 9.65 5.03
CA GLU A 51 -11.53 10.26 5.04
C GLU A 51 -12.64 9.22 4.89
N ASN A 52 -12.53 8.29 3.93
CA ASN A 52 -13.52 7.23 3.75
C ASN A 52 -13.62 6.31 4.97
N THR A 53 -12.50 6.04 5.64
CA THR A 53 -12.47 5.20 6.85
C THR A 53 -13.09 5.94 8.05
N GLU A 54 -12.84 7.23 8.21
CA GLU A 54 -13.48 8.07 9.22
C GLU A 54 -14.99 8.19 8.99
N ALA A 55 -15.43 8.40 7.74
CA ALA A 55 -16.83 8.45 7.38
C ALA A 55 -17.55 7.12 7.69
N ALA A 56 -16.93 5.99 7.36
CA ALA A 56 -17.47 4.67 7.69
C ALA A 56 -17.56 4.45 9.21
N GLY A 57 -16.54 4.88 9.97
CA GLY A 57 -16.55 4.85 11.44
C GLY A 57 -17.72 5.65 12.03
N ASN A 58 -17.91 6.89 11.56
CA ASN A 58 -19.01 7.74 12.00
C ASN A 58 -20.39 7.14 11.68
N ALA A 59 -20.57 6.55 10.48
CA ALA A 59 -21.82 5.89 10.11
C ALA A 59 -22.13 4.67 11.01
N ILE A 60 -21.11 3.94 11.47
CA ILE A 60 -21.26 2.86 12.45
C ILE A 60 -21.74 3.44 13.80
N LEU A 61 -21.13 4.53 14.27
CA LEU A 61 -21.52 5.20 15.51
C LEU A 61 -22.98 5.68 15.47
N GLU A 62 -23.39 6.36 14.39
CA GLU A 62 -24.77 6.81 14.19
C GLU A 62 -25.76 5.63 14.18
N SER A 63 -25.39 4.52 13.52
CA SER A 63 -26.21 3.30 13.51
C SER A 63 -26.36 2.70 14.91
N MET A 64 -25.29 2.73 15.72
CA MET A 64 -25.31 2.27 17.10
C MET A 64 -26.17 3.16 18.00
N GLU A 65 -26.15 4.49 17.82
CA GLU A 65 -27.05 5.43 18.52
C GLU A 65 -28.53 5.17 18.19
N ALA A 66 -28.84 4.91 16.92
CA ALA A 66 -30.20 4.57 16.48
C ALA A 66 -30.69 3.24 17.10
N ILE A 67 -29.79 2.25 17.23
CA ILE A 67 -30.07 1.00 17.96
C ILE A 67 -30.35 1.29 19.43
N GLY A 68 -29.52 2.09 20.10
CA GLY A 68 -29.73 2.47 21.51
C GLY A 68 -31.09 3.15 21.74
N THR A 69 -31.49 4.05 20.83
CA THR A 69 -32.81 4.71 20.87
C THR A 69 -33.96 3.70 20.71
N SER A 70 -33.78 2.67 19.87
CA SER A 70 -34.78 1.63 19.65
C SER A 70 -34.91 0.71 20.88
N VAL A 71 -33.79 0.36 21.51
CA VAL A 71 -33.73 -0.41 22.76
C VAL A 71 -34.41 0.34 23.91
N ALA A 72 -34.17 1.64 24.04
CA ALA A 72 -34.81 2.46 25.08
C ALA A 72 -36.35 2.46 24.99
N LYS A 73 -36.92 2.32 23.78
CA LYS A 73 -38.39 2.19 23.60
C LYS A 73 -38.92 0.85 24.13
N LEU A 74 -38.12 -0.21 24.09
CA LEU A 74 -38.49 -1.55 24.56
C LEU A 74 -38.41 -1.68 26.08
N GLN A 75 -37.58 -0.87 26.75
CA GLN A 75 -37.50 -0.83 28.22
C GLN A 75 -38.80 -0.34 28.89
N GLY A 76 -39.73 0.28 28.14
CA GLY A 76 -41.07 0.62 28.63
C GLY A 76 -42.05 -0.56 28.71
N VAL A 77 -41.65 -1.74 28.23
CA VAL A 77 -42.46 -2.97 28.28
C VAL A 77 -42.19 -3.69 29.60
N ASN A 78 -43.25 -4.04 30.34
CA ASN A 78 -43.14 -4.66 31.67
C ASN A 78 -42.84 -6.17 31.57
N ASP A 79 -41.71 -6.52 30.94
CA ASP A 79 -41.22 -7.89 30.73
C ASP A 79 -39.74 -7.98 31.16
N SER A 80 -39.45 -8.86 32.12
CA SER A 80 -38.11 -9.02 32.69
C SER A 80 -37.09 -9.62 31.71
N THR A 81 -37.55 -10.45 30.78
CA THR A 81 -36.70 -11.04 29.73
C THR A 81 -36.31 -9.96 28.73
N ALA A 82 -37.28 -9.14 28.32
CA ALA A 82 -37.04 -8.00 27.44
C ALA A 82 -36.06 -7.00 28.06
N ALA A 83 -36.17 -6.72 29.36
CA ALA A 83 -35.26 -5.84 30.07
C ALA A 83 -33.81 -6.37 30.05
N SER A 84 -33.60 -7.66 30.34
CA SER A 84 -32.27 -8.29 30.29
C SER A 84 -31.63 -8.22 28.90
N ILE A 85 -32.41 -8.47 27.84
CA ILE A 85 -31.93 -8.37 26.46
C ILE A 85 -31.56 -6.92 26.10
N CYS A 86 -32.33 -5.94 26.58
CA CYS A 86 -32.03 -4.52 26.36
C CYS A 86 -30.67 -4.14 26.98
N ASP A 87 -30.37 -4.61 28.19
CA ASP A 87 -29.10 -4.36 28.86
C ASP A 87 -27.92 -5.02 28.12
N GLU A 88 -28.10 -6.24 27.60
CA GLU A 88 -27.10 -6.92 26.78
C GLU A 88 -26.79 -6.14 25.49
N ILE A 89 -27.82 -5.62 24.82
CA ILE A 89 -27.64 -4.80 23.62
C ILE A 89 -26.91 -3.50 23.99
N ALA A 90 -27.34 -2.80 25.03
CA ALA A 90 -26.70 -1.55 25.47
C ALA A 90 -25.21 -1.74 25.79
N ASN A 91 -24.86 -2.82 26.49
CA ASN A 91 -23.46 -3.16 26.78
C ASN A 91 -22.67 -3.45 25.48
N SER A 92 -23.29 -4.12 24.51
CA SER A 92 -22.67 -4.40 23.21
C SER A 92 -22.45 -3.11 22.41
N THR A 93 -23.43 -2.22 22.39
CA THR A 93 -23.32 -0.89 21.76
C THR A 93 -22.19 -0.06 22.38
N ASN A 94 -22.04 -0.06 23.71
CA ASN A 94 -20.94 0.62 24.41
C ASN A 94 -19.56 0.09 23.99
N LYS A 95 -19.42 -1.23 23.83
CA LYS A 95 -18.15 -1.81 23.32
C LYS A 95 -17.83 -1.36 21.90
N VAL A 96 -18.84 -1.16 21.05
CA VAL A 96 -18.64 -0.62 19.70
C VAL A 96 -18.19 0.84 19.77
N PHE A 97 -18.81 1.68 20.62
CA PHE A 97 -18.36 3.06 20.82
C PHE A 97 -16.89 3.13 21.25
N GLU A 98 -16.47 2.31 22.22
CA GLU A 98 -15.08 2.25 22.66
C GLU A 98 -14.14 1.80 21.53
N ALA A 99 -14.52 0.78 20.76
CA ALA A 99 -13.71 0.30 19.63
C ALA A 99 -13.55 1.36 18.53
N CYS A 100 -14.61 2.08 18.21
CA CYS A 100 -14.58 3.19 17.25
C CYS A 100 -13.75 4.38 17.77
N ALA A 101 -13.72 4.65 19.07
CA ALA A 101 -12.84 5.67 19.64
C ALA A 101 -11.34 5.34 19.42
N PHE A 102 -10.96 4.06 19.41
CA PHE A 102 -9.59 3.64 19.03
C PHE A 102 -9.31 3.80 17.53
N GLN A 103 -10.33 3.81 16.68
CA GLN A 103 -10.17 4.04 15.25
C GLN A 103 -9.75 5.48 14.94
N ASP A 104 -10.21 6.48 15.70
CA ASP A 104 -9.73 7.87 15.57
C ASP A 104 -8.20 7.96 15.77
N LEU A 105 -7.68 7.33 16.83
CA LEU A 105 -6.24 7.27 17.07
C LEU A 105 -5.49 6.55 15.93
N THR A 106 -6.12 5.55 15.33
CA THR A 106 -5.57 4.83 14.17
C THR A 106 -5.53 5.73 12.93
N GLY A 107 -6.59 6.51 12.67
CA GLY A 107 -6.63 7.52 11.62
C GLY A 107 -5.49 8.54 11.77
N GLN A 108 -5.33 9.12 12.96
CA GLN A 108 -4.24 10.06 13.25
C GLN A 108 -2.84 9.45 13.02
N ARG A 109 -2.63 8.18 13.40
CA ARG A 109 -1.36 7.48 13.18
C ARG A 109 -1.10 7.27 11.69
N ILE A 110 -2.11 6.85 10.94
CA ILE A 110 -2.03 6.69 9.48
C ILE A 110 -1.67 8.03 8.84
N THR A 111 -2.33 9.14 9.20
CA THR A 111 -1.99 10.48 8.70
C THR A 111 -0.52 10.85 8.94
N ARG A 112 0.07 10.49 10.10
CA ARG A 112 1.50 10.73 10.37
C ARG A 112 2.43 9.89 9.49
N VAL A 113 2.06 8.64 9.23
CA VAL A 113 2.80 7.76 8.31
C VAL A 113 2.74 8.33 6.90
N ILE A 114 1.56 8.73 6.43
CA ILE A 114 1.36 9.36 5.12
C ILE A 114 2.27 10.59 4.97
N LYS A 115 2.30 11.48 5.95
CA LYS A 115 3.19 12.66 5.94
C LYS A 115 4.68 12.30 5.85
N SER A 116 5.10 11.21 6.48
CA SER A 116 6.47 10.72 6.37
C SER A 116 6.78 10.17 4.97
N LEU A 117 5.84 9.43 4.37
CA LEU A 117 5.96 8.93 2.99
C LEU A 117 6.05 10.10 2.00
N GLN A 118 5.22 11.14 2.16
CA GLN A 118 5.26 12.36 1.36
C GLN A 118 6.63 13.04 1.44
N PHE A 119 7.17 13.19 2.65
CA PHE A 119 8.49 13.77 2.84
C PHE A 119 9.57 13.00 2.08
N MET A 120 9.55 11.67 2.15
CA MET A 120 10.51 10.83 1.40
C MET A 120 10.33 10.96 -0.11
N GLU A 121 9.08 10.94 -0.59
CA GLU A 121 8.77 11.12 -2.01
C GLU A 121 9.28 12.46 -2.56
N ASP A 122 9.07 13.55 -1.83
CA ASP A 122 9.54 14.88 -2.22
C ASP A 122 11.07 14.91 -2.35
N HIS A 123 11.78 14.27 -1.42
CA HIS A 123 13.24 14.22 -1.45
C HIS A 123 13.76 13.39 -2.62
N ILE A 124 13.17 12.22 -2.86
CA ILE A 124 13.51 11.38 -4.01
C ILE A 124 13.25 12.14 -5.31
N ASN A 125 12.11 12.82 -5.45
CA ASN A 125 11.81 13.64 -6.62
C ASN A 125 12.81 14.80 -6.81
N ARG A 126 13.29 15.42 -5.73
CA ARG A 126 14.35 16.45 -5.79
C ARG A 126 15.68 15.87 -6.26
N LEU A 127 16.08 14.71 -5.71
CA LEU A 127 17.31 14.02 -6.12
C LEU A 127 17.25 13.60 -7.60
N VAL A 128 16.10 13.09 -8.06
CA VAL A 128 15.87 12.75 -9.48
C VAL A 128 16.01 13.98 -10.38
N ARG A 129 15.50 15.14 -9.94
CA ARG A 129 15.66 16.40 -10.70
C ARG A 129 17.11 16.88 -10.72
N MET A 130 17.84 16.73 -9.62
CA MET A 130 19.24 17.15 -9.51
C MET A 130 20.17 16.34 -10.41
N TRP A 131 20.03 15.02 -10.43
CA TRP A 131 20.88 14.14 -11.25
C TRP A 131 20.46 14.05 -12.72
N GLY A 132 19.25 14.51 -13.05
CA GLY A 132 18.71 14.50 -14.40
C GLY A 132 17.94 13.22 -14.71
N LYS A 133 16.72 13.41 -15.22
CA LYS A 133 15.80 12.31 -15.52
C LYS A 133 16.33 11.37 -16.60
N GLU A 134 16.98 11.90 -17.63
CA GLU A 134 17.48 11.13 -18.77
C GLU A 134 18.60 10.18 -18.35
N GLU A 135 19.54 10.65 -17.53
CA GLU A 135 20.64 9.81 -17.03
C GLU A 135 20.14 8.71 -16.09
N LEU A 136 19.21 9.03 -15.19
CA LEU A 136 18.60 8.04 -14.31
C LEU A 136 17.72 7.03 -15.09
N ALA A 137 17.03 7.47 -16.15
CA ALA A 137 16.27 6.58 -17.02
C ALA A 137 17.18 5.61 -17.78
N ARG A 138 18.34 6.09 -18.26
CA ARG A 138 19.36 5.24 -18.89
C ARG A 138 19.87 4.19 -17.91
N LEU A 139 20.21 4.60 -16.68
CA LEU A 139 20.67 3.68 -15.64
C LEU A 139 19.58 2.66 -15.27
N ALA A 140 18.32 3.08 -15.19
CA ALA A 140 17.19 2.17 -14.95
C ALA A 140 17.06 1.11 -16.05
N ALA A 141 17.24 1.50 -17.32
CA ALA A 141 17.24 0.55 -18.43
C ALA A 141 18.42 -0.44 -18.35
N GLU A 142 19.62 0.03 -18.01
CA GLU A 142 20.80 -0.83 -17.80
C GLU A 142 20.57 -1.86 -16.68
N LEU A 143 20.00 -1.43 -15.55
CA LEU A 143 19.67 -2.31 -14.41
C LEU A 143 18.58 -3.33 -14.75
N ALA A 144 17.56 -2.92 -15.53
CA ALA A 144 16.50 -3.82 -15.96
C ALA A 144 17.00 -4.93 -16.90
N VAL A 145 17.95 -4.61 -17.79
CA VAL A 145 18.60 -5.60 -18.68
C VAL A 145 19.45 -6.59 -17.88
N GLN A 146 20.14 -6.15 -16.83
CA GLN A 146 20.92 -7.05 -15.95
C GLN A 146 20.05 -7.95 -15.07
N SER A 147 18.82 -7.52 -14.77
CA SER A 147 17.86 -8.28 -13.93
C SER A 147 17.01 -9.27 -14.72
N ALA A 148 16.98 -9.16 -16.06
CA ALA A 148 16.35 -10.16 -16.91
C ALA A 148 17.23 -11.41 -16.93
N PRO A 149 16.77 -12.58 -16.44
CA PRO A 149 17.56 -13.78 -16.57
C PRO A 149 17.70 -14.10 -18.07
N ASP A 150 18.93 -14.41 -18.49
CA ASP A 150 19.33 -14.74 -19.86
C ASP A 150 18.78 -16.12 -20.29
N PHE A 151 17.47 -16.33 -20.14
CA PHE A 151 16.73 -17.53 -20.56
C PHE A 151 15.98 -17.31 -21.88
N LEU A 152 16.35 -16.30 -22.67
CA LEU A 152 15.86 -16.17 -24.04
C LEU A 152 16.80 -16.82 -25.07
N GLN A 153 17.39 -17.96 -24.70
CA GLN A 153 17.65 -18.97 -25.72
C GLN A 153 16.29 -19.56 -26.11
N GLY A 154 15.69 -19.01 -27.16
CA GLY A 154 14.53 -19.62 -27.81
C GLY A 154 14.81 -21.09 -28.18
N PRO A 155 13.79 -21.88 -28.56
CA PRO A 155 13.93 -23.32 -28.79
C PRO A 155 15.16 -23.63 -29.66
N GLN A 156 16.18 -24.20 -29.02
CA GLN A 156 17.41 -24.62 -29.67
C GLN A 156 17.07 -25.69 -30.71
N ARG A 157 17.57 -25.53 -31.94
CA ARG A 157 17.39 -26.56 -32.97
C ARG A 157 18.02 -27.87 -32.46
N PRO A 158 17.45 -29.05 -32.74
CA PRO A 158 17.98 -30.34 -32.27
C PRO A 158 19.47 -30.57 -32.58
N SER A 159 20.01 -29.89 -33.60
CA SER A 159 21.41 -29.94 -33.99
C SER A 159 22.37 -29.10 -33.12
N ALA A 160 21.87 -28.33 -32.16
CA ALA A 160 22.65 -27.49 -31.24
C ALA A 160 22.45 -27.88 -29.76
N ALA A 161 21.66 -28.93 -29.50
CA ALA A 161 21.57 -29.52 -28.16
C ALA A 161 22.90 -30.24 -27.85
N ILE A 162 23.49 -29.91 -26.70
CA ILE A 162 24.67 -30.61 -26.18
C ILE A 162 24.30 -32.09 -26.04
N SER A 163 25.10 -32.97 -26.65
CA SER A 163 24.85 -34.40 -26.59
C SER A 163 25.15 -34.95 -25.20
N GLN A 164 24.47 -36.03 -24.78
CA GLN A 164 24.73 -36.66 -23.48
C GLN A 164 26.20 -37.12 -23.36
N ASP A 165 26.82 -37.53 -24.48
CA ASP A 165 28.24 -37.87 -24.55
C ASP A 165 29.18 -36.70 -24.22
N ASP A 166 28.75 -35.45 -24.48
CA ASP A 166 29.53 -34.25 -24.13
C ASP A 166 29.34 -33.85 -22.67
N ILE A 167 28.18 -34.17 -22.08
CA ILE A 167 27.92 -34.02 -20.64
C ILE A 167 28.78 -35.01 -19.85
N ASP A 168 28.85 -36.26 -20.31
CA ASP A 168 29.59 -37.31 -19.62
C ASP A 168 31.11 -37.06 -19.61
N LYS A 169 31.65 -36.30 -20.58
CA LYS A 169 33.06 -35.86 -20.61
C LYS A 169 33.41 -34.75 -19.60
N LEU A 170 32.43 -33.99 -19.11
CA LEU A 170 32.64 -32.91 -18.14
C LEU A 170 32.73 -33.42 -16.69
N PHE A 171 32.27 -34.65 -16.44
CA PHE A 171 32.22 -35.27 -15.11
C PHE A 171 33.13 -36.50 -14.96
N ALA A 172 34.07 -36.69 -15.91
CA ALA A 172 35.11 -37.72 -15.89
C ALA A 172 36.50 -37.14 -15.60
#